data_AF-A0A958CLL4-F1
#
_entry.id   AF-A0A958CLL4-F1
#
_cell.length_a   1.000
_cell.length_b   1.000
_cell.length_c   1.000
_cell.angle_alpha   90.00
_cell.angle_beta   90.00
_cell.angle_gamma   90.00
#
_symmetry.space_group_name_H-M   'P 1'
#
loop_
_entity.id
_entity.type
_entity.pdbx_description
1 polymer ?
#
loop_
_entity_poly.entity_id
_entity_poly.type
_entity_poly.pdbx_seq_one_letter_code
_entity_poly.pdbx_strand_id
1 'polypeptide(L)' 'DHAVDVGWHPLDNKTATLALLSHTVAARLFDANLLRRHLSFCVEVAACVPVRRLVYPHRLESLSAVQTLLEQWLQP' A
#
# COMPACT_ATOMS: atom_id res chain seq x y z
N ASP A 1 -8.73 -21.32 -11.34
CA ASP A 1 -9.05 -19.91 -11.62
C ASP A 1 -9.94 -19.32 -10.55
N HIS A 2 -9.36 -18.60 -9.60
CA HIS A 2 -10.13 -17.71 -8.75
C HIS A 2 -9.97 -16.31 -9.35
N ALA A 3 -11.04 -15.79 -9.93
CA ALA A 3 -11.11 -14.40 -10.31
C ALA A 3 -10.89 -13.58 -9.04
N VAL A 4 -9.76 -12.91 -8.94
CA VAL A 4 -9.51 -11.97 -7.85
C VAL A 4 -10.29 -10.72 -8.22
N ASP A 5 -11.37 -10.46 -7.48
CA ASP A 5 -12.15 -9.24 -7.66
C ASP A 5 -11.33 -8.00 -7.28
N VAL A 6 -11.59 -6.89 -7.99
CA VAL A 6 -10.97 -5.60 -7.70
C VAL A 6 -11.50 -5.07 -6.38
N GLY A 7 -10.63 -4.74 -5.42
CA GLY A 7 -11.08 -4.28 -4.11
C GLY A 7 -10.01 -3.75 -3.17
N TRP A 8 -10.46 -3.00 -2.16
CA TRP A 8 -9.63 -2.50 -1.08
C TRP A 8 -9.56 -3.50 0.06
N HIS A 9 -8.35 -3.96 0.39
CA HIS A 9 -8.12 -4.85 1.52
C HIS A 9 -7.39 -4.10 2.64
N PRO A 10 -7.93 -4.07 3.87
CA PRO A 10 -7.21 -3.49 5.00
C PRO A 10 -5.95 -4.32 5.29
N LEU A 11 -4.88 -3.62 5.67
CA LEU A 11 -3.65 -4.26 6.13
C LEU A 11 -3.57 -4.17 7.65
N ASP A 12 -3.07 -5.24 8.28
CA ASP A 12 -2.64 -5.16 9.67
C ASP A 12 -1.37 -4.30 9.80
N ASN A 13 -1.05 -3.86 11.01
CA ASN A 13 0.06 -2.92 11.24
C ASN A 13 1.39 -3.47 10.69
N LYS A 14 1.64 -4.77 10.85
CA LYS A 14 2.86 -5.41 10.35
C LYS A 14 2.96 -5.36 8.83
N THR A 15 1.89 -5.74 8.13
CA THR A 15 1.87 -5.75 6.65
C THR A 15 1.87 -4.33 6.10
N ALA A 16 1.21 -3.39 6.80
CA ALA A 16 1.23 -1.97 6.48
C ALA A 16 2.64 -1.37 6.58
N THR A 17 3.38 -1.62 7.67
CA THR A 17 4.77 -1.17 7.82
C THR A 17 5.65 -1.70 6.68
N LEU A 18 5.54 -2.98 6.34
CA LEU A 18 6.33 -3.58 5.25
C LEU A 18 5.95 -3.00 3.87
N ALA A 19 4.66 -2.73 3.65
CA ALA A 19 4.20 -2.10 2.42
C ALA A 19 4.78 -0.69 2.28
N LEU A 20 4.71 0.14 3.34
CA LEU A 20 5.27 1.50 3.35
C LEU A 20 6.78 1.49 3.12
N LEU A 21 7.50 0.58 3.77
CA LEU A 21 8.95 0.40 3.59
C LEU A 21 9.28 0.02 2.13
N SER A 22 8.53 -0.90 1.54
CA SER A 22 8.77 -1.40 0.19
C SER A 22 8.42 -0.39 -0.91
N HIS A 23 7.47 0.51 -0.66
CA HIS A 23 7.08 1.56 -1.60
C HIS A 23 8.06 2.74 -1.65
N THR A 24 9.00 2.82 -0.72
CA THR A 24 10.06 3.83 -0.75
C THR A 24 11.22 3.31 -1.61
N VAL A 25 11.16 3.53 -2.93
CA VAL A 25 12.16 3.06 -3.90
C VAL A 25 13.61 3.39 -3.49
N ALA A 26 13.81 4.57 -2.89
CA ALA A 26 15.12 5.03 -2.42
C ALA A 26 15.61 4.37 -1.12
N ALA A 27 14.76 3.64 -0.38
CA ALA A 27 15.13 3.04 0.90
C ALA A 27 16.31 2.04 0.78
N ARG A 28 16.52 1.47 -0.41
CA ARG A 28 17.67 0.59 -0.71
C ARG A 28 19.02 1.32 -0.70
N LEU A 29 19.01 2.64 -0.79
CA LEU A 29 20.21 3.49 -0.80
C LEU A 29 20.46 4.14 0.56
N PHE A 30 19.59 3.90 1.55
CA PHE A 30 19.76 4.49 2.87
C PHE A 30 20.92 3.83 3.59
N ASP A 31 21.73 4.64 4.27
CA ASP A 31 22.63 4.13 5.29
C ASP A 31 21.83 3.50 6.44
N ALA A 32 22.52 2.76 7.30
CA ALA A 32 21.89 2.03 8.40
C ALA A 32 21.10 2.94 9.37
N ASN A 33 21.56 4.17 9.60
CA ASN A 33 20.90 5.09 10.52
C ASN A 33 19.62 5.66 9.91
N LEU A 34 19.67 6.07 8.64
CA LEU A 34 18.51 6.55 7.91
C LEU A 34 17.47 5.43 7.72
N LEU A 35 17.91 4.21 7.39
CA LEU A 35 17.02 3.04 7.28
C LEU A 35 16.30 2.75 8.59
N ARG A 36 17.01 2.79 9.73
CA ARG A 36 16.39 2.60 11.06
C ARG A 36 15.34 3.67 11.35
N ARG A 37 15.64 4.94 11.08
CA ARG A 37 14.69 6.05 11.27
C ARG A 37 13.47 5.91 10.36
N HIS A 38 13.69 5.50 9.11
CA HIS A 38 12.61 5.26 8.17
C HIS A 38 11.71 4.09 8.62
N LEU A 39 12.29 3.00 9.12
CA LEU A 39 11.53 1.89 9.68
C LEU A 39 10.67 2.34 10.88
N SER A 40 11.24 3.12 11.81
CA SER A 40 10.48 3.68 12.95
C SER A 40 9.31 4.54 12.46
N PHE A 41 9.53 5.42 11.48
CA PHE A 41 8.47 6.20 10.87
C PHE A 41 7.38 5.33 10.24
N CYS A 42 7.74 4.27 9.50
CA CYS A 42 6.76 3.36 8.91
C CYS A 42 5.93 2.60 9.95
N VAL A 43 6.49 2.30 11.12
CA VAL A 43 5.75 1.70 12.24
C VAL A 43 4.74 2.70 12.82
N GLU A 44 5.18 3.92 13.08
CA GLU A 44 4.31 4.98 13.61
C GLU A 44 3.15 5.30 12.65
N VAL A 45 3.45 5.47 11.36
CA VAL A 45 2.43 5.72 10.34
C VAL A 45 1.43 4.56 10.27
N ALA A 46 1.91 3.31 10.25
CA ALA A 46 1.02 2.15 10.20
C ALA A 46 0.09 2.03 11.42
N ALA A 47 0.46 2.60 12.57
CA ALA A 47 -0.39 2.66 13.75
C ALA A 47 -1.38 3.84 13.75
N CYS A 48 -1.03 4.94 13.08
CA CYS A 48 -1.81 6.18 13.09
C CYS A 48 -2.82 6.29 11.95
N VAL A 49 -2.56 5.68 10.79
CA VAL A 49 -3.45 5.78 9.62
C VAL A 49 -3.87 4.41 9.10
N PRO A 50 -5.14 4.24 8.68
CA PRO A 50 -5.60 2.98 8.11
C PRO A 50 -4.97 2.78 6.72
N VAL A 51 -4.06 1.81 6.61
CA VAL A 51 -3.44 1.44 5.35
C VAL A 51 -4.25 0.33 4.67
N ARG A 52 -4.54 0.51 3.39
CA ARG A 52 -5.24 -0.49 2.56
C ARG A 52 -4.45 -0.79 1.30
N ARG A 53 -4.55 -2.02 0.82
CA ARG A 53 -4.00 -2.44 -0.47
C ARG A 53 -5.13 -2.57 -1.48
N LEU A 54 -4.98 -1.90 -2.63
CA LEU A 54 -5.83 -2.17 -3.78
C LEU A 54 -5.37 -3.47 -4.43
N VAL A 55 -6.21 -4.48 -4.41
CA VAL A 55 -5.98 -5.76 -5.10
C VAL A 55 -6.80 -5.73 -6.37
N TYR A 56 -6.18 -6.10 -7.49
CA TYR A 56 -6.83 -6.17 -8.78
C TYR A 56 -6.11 -7.18 -9.67
N PRO A 57 -6.82 -7.84 -10.59
CA PRO A 57 -6.16 -8.66 -11.59
C PRO A 57 -5.37 -7.72 -12.50
N HIS A 58 -4.08 -8.02 -12.73
CA HIS A 58 -3.20 -7.25 -13.62
C HIS A 58 -3.56 -7.44 -15.10
N ARG A 59 -4.83 -7.22 -15.44
CA ARG A 59 -5.41 -7.32 -16.79
C ARG A 59 -5.91 -5.95 -17.19
N LEU A 60 -5.66 -5.55 -18.44
CA LEU A 60 -6.06 -4.24 -18.95
C LEU A 60 -7.59 -4.02 -18.89
N GLU A 61 -8.36 -5.09 -19.07
CA GLU A 61 -9.83 -5.07 -18.98
C GLU A 61 -10.36 -4.60 -17.63
N SER A 62 -9.56 -4.74 -16.56
CA SER A 62 -9.95 -4.37 -15.20
C SER A 62 -9.57 -2.93 -14.82
N LEU A 63 -8.89 -2.19 -15.70
CA LEU A 63 -8.42 -0.83 -15.42
C LEU A 63 -9.57 0.16 -15.19
N SER A 64 -10.69 0.02 -15.91
CA SER A 64 -11.86 0.87 -15.70
C SER A 64 -12.45 0.68 -14.30
N ALA A 65 -12.58 -0.56 -13.84
CA ALA A 65 -13.04 -0.87 -12.50
C ALA A 65 -12.08 -0.35 -11.41
N VAL A 66 -10.76 -0.45 -11.65
CA VAL A 66 -9.72 0.12 -10.79
C VAL A 66 -9.86 1.65 -10.70
N GLN A 67 -10.05 2.33 -11.84
CA GLN A 67 -10.27 3.77 -11.89
C GLN A 67 -11.51 4.18 -11.07
N THR A 68 -12.65 3.52 -11.30
CA THR A 68 -13.88 3.81 -10.55
C THR A 68 -13.68 3.65 -9.04
N LEU A 69 -12.97 2.61 -8.60
CA LEU A 69 -12.67 2.40 -7.17
C LEU A 69 -11.75 3.47 -6.58
N LEU A 70 -10.79 3.98 -7.36
CA LEU A 70 -9.91 5.08 -6.95
C LEU A 70 -10.70 6.39 -6.84
N GLU A 71 -11.56 6.69 -7.82
CA GLU A 71 -12.39 7.89 -7.83
C GLU A 71 -13.34 7.93 -6.62
N GLN A 72 -14.02 6.81 -6.32
CA GLN A 72 -14.87 6.70 -5.14
C GLN A 72 -14.11 6.90 -3.82
N TRP A 73 -12.86 6.44 -3.76
CA TRP A 73 -12.03 6.57 -2.55
C TRP A 73 -11.51 7.99 -2.33
N LEU A 74 -11.33 8.76 -3.40
CA LEU A 74 -10.80 10.13 -3.36
C LEU A 74 -11.87 11.19 -3.14
N GLN A 75 -13.16 10.83 -3.15
CA GLN A 75 -14.23 11.76 -2.79
C GLN A 75 -14.25 12.03 -1.28
N PRO A 76 -14.38 13.30 -0.86
CA PRO A 76 -14.35 13.71 0.55
C PRO A 76 -15.56 13.22 1.36
#